data_AF-A0A7L4XZU0-F1
#
_entry.id   AF-A0A7L4XZU0-F1
#
_cell.length_a   1.000
_cell.length_b   1.000
_cell.length_c   1.000
_cell.angle_alpha   90.00
_cell.angle_beta   90.00
_cell.angle_gamma   90.00
#
_symmetry.space_group_name_H-M   'P 1'
#
loop_
_entity.id
_entity.type
_entity.pdbx_description
1 polymer ?
#
loop_
_entity_poly.entity_id
_entity_poly.type
_entity_poly.pdbx_seq_one_letter_code
_entity_poly.pdbx_strand_id
1 'polypeptide(L)'
;MSMEKSQPRPEPEGCLTAFIRMPVRIVVLVIVVPVRMVWDVLVVCARAVDRAVLRPVGRSLAWLFRHVVAVPLTWLGTHVLAPLFRGVFTAVTWLAKALCVWPWVALWRYVVVPLVRYGIAIPAAWLYRTVLTPLGQGLAWIFTRTGHGLGRLLTGLWRYLLVPLAHYGFAVPAGWLHARVLTPLGRALTWLFTGLGRVLGWLAKALFVWPWVALWRYLLVPLVRCGIVVPLAWLWRRVLAPVGREIVDALQVCWRIAGHISRAVGRAVKWLAWNLIGRPLAWFYKCVARPVGHWVRDSLWAPARSAAVQAGRVARAALASARATVRQARRDAWYALVGGVRPTEPGEPVVASARTLGSTTSASGAAPAPEISPRRRG
;
A
#
# COMPACT_ATOMS: atom_id res chain seq x y z
N MET A 1 -47.02 -33.79 35.58
CA MET A 1 -45.60 -33.77 35.98
C MET A 1 -44.93 -32.71 35.13
N SER A 2 -44.64 -31.55 35.75
CA SER A 2 -43.50 -30.63 35.49
C SER A 2 -43.31 -30.09 34.06
N MET A 3 -43.18 -28.80 33.74
CA MET A 3 -42.87 -27.58 34.48
C MET A 3 -43.44 -26.38 33.71
N GLU A 4 -44.33 -25.62 34.33
CA GLU A 4 -44.69 -24.29 33.84
C GLU A 4 -43.58 -23.32 34.24
N LYS A 5 -42.91 -22.76 33.23
CA LYS A 5 -41.76 -21.87 33.39
C LYS A 5 -42.28 -20.52 33.91
N SER A 6 -42.17 -20.31 35.22
CA SER A 6 -42.52 -19.07 35.90
C SER A 6 -41.88 -17.88 35.20
N GLN A 7 -42.69 -17.03 34.56
CA GLN A 7 -42.22 -15.73 34.07
C GLN A 7 -41.88 -14.85 35.28
N PRO A 8 -40.74 -14.12 35.26
CA PRO A 8 -40.43 -13.18 36.32
C PRO A 8 -41.47 -12.07 36.29
N ARG A 9 -42.17 -11.87 37.41
CA ARG A 9 -43.07 -10.73 37.61
C ARG A 9 -42.29 -9.44 37.33
N PRO A 10 -42.85 -8.48 36.57
CA PRO A 10 -42.28 -7.15 36.51
C PRO A 10 -42.30 -6.59 37.93
N GLU A 11 -41.13 -6.36 38.52
CA GLU A 11 -41.06 -5.55 39.72
C GLU A 11 -41.74 -4.21 39.43
N PRO A 12 -42.46 -3.61 40.40
CA PRO A 12 -43.00 -2.28 40.22
C PRO A 12 -41.83 -1.33 40.05
N GLU A 13 -41.49 -1.02 38.79
CA GLU A 13 -40.55 0.02 38.43
C GLU A 13 -41.01 1.28 39.17
N GLY A 14 -40.32 1.59 40.27
CA GLY A 14 -40.71 2.67 41.16
C GLY A 14 -40.96 3.93 40.36
N CYS A 15 -41.98 4.71 40.75
CA CYS A 15 -42.35 5.94 40.07
C CYS A 15 -41.16 6.85 39.75
N LEU A 16 -40.04 6.75 40.48
CA LEU A 16 -38.77 7.42 40.13
C LEU A 16 -38.18 7.00 38.77
N THR A 17 -38.10 5.71 38.43
CA THR A 17 -37.56 5.25 37.14
C THR A 17 -38.49 5.65 36.01
N ALA A 18 -39.82 5.56 36.20
CA ALA A 18 -40.79 6.04 35.22
C ALA A 18 -40.72 7.57 35.04
N PHE A 19 -40.64 8.34 36.14
CA PHE A 19 -40.60 9.81 36.12
C PHE A 19 -39.27 10.37 35.61
N ILE A 20 -38.17 9.62 35.71
CA ILE A 20 -36.88 9.98 35.09
C ILE A 20 -36.85 9.56 33.61
N ARG A 21 -37.47 8.44 33.25
CA ARG A 21 -37.43 7.90 31.87
C ARG A 21 -38.46 8.57 30.95
N MET A 22 -39.55 9.10 31.49
CA MET A 22 -40.57 9.85 30.75
C MET A 22 -40.01 11.15 30.12
N PRO A 23 -39.33 12.06 30.85
CA PRO A 23 -38.74 13.25 30.26
C PRO A 23 -37.59 12.90 29.31
N VAL A 24 -36.80 11.86 29.61
CA VAL A 24 -35.75 11.39 28.69
C VAL A 24 -36.37 10.87 27.38
N ARG A 25 -37.44 10.08 27.44
CA ARG A 25 -38.16 9.63 26.22
C ARG A 25 -38.77 10.80 25.47
N ILE A 26 -39.35 11.78 26.15
CA ILE A 26 -39.92 12.97 25.51
C ILE A 26 -38.80 13.78 24.82
N VAL A 27 -37.66 14.01 25.47
CA VAL A 27 -36.53 14.73 24.88
C VAL A 27 -35.93 13.97 23.71
N VAL A 28 -35.73 12.65 23.85
CA VAL A 28 -35.24 11.79 22.76
C VAL A 28 -36.23 11.81 21.60
N LEU A 29 -37.53 11.73 21.84
CA LEU A 29 -38.52 11.71 20.76
C LEU A 29 -38.62 13.08 20.08
N VAL A 30 -38.63 14.17 20.85
CA VAL A 30 -38.65 15.55 20.34
C VAL A 30 -37.38 15.91 19.57
N ILE A 31 -36.22 15.33 19.88
CA ILE A 31 -34.97 15.62 19.17
C ILE A 31 -34.71 14.62 18.03
N VAL A 32 -34.84 13.31 18.31
CA VAL A 32 -34.47 12.26 17.36
C VAL A 32 -35.47 12.15 16.22
N VAL A 33 -36.78 12.29 16.47
CA VAL A 33 -37.79 12.18 15.41
C VAL A 33 -37.61 13.26 14.33
N PRO A 34 -37.48 14.57 14.65
CA PRO A 34 -37.25 15.57 13.62
C PRO A 34 -35.89 15.40 12.95
N VAL A 35 -34.83 15.03 13.68
CA VAL A 35 -33.53 14.72 13.05
C VAL A 35 -33.65 13.58 12.04
N ARG A 36 -34.43 12.55 12.37
CA ARG A 36 -34.64 11.38 11.51
C ARG A 36 -35.51 11.69 10.30
N MET A 37 -36.56 12.50 10.47
CA MET A 37 -37.35 13.01 9.33
C MET A 37 -36.51 13.87 8.39
N VAL A 38 -35.65 14.73 8.93
CA VAL A 38 -34.74 15.56 8.12
C VAL A 38 -33.76 14.68 7.34
N TRP A 39 -33.23 13.63 7.97
CA TRP A 39 -32.38 12.65 7.30
C TRP A 39 -33.13 11.91 6.18
N ASP A 40 -34.34 11.44 6.44
CA ASP A 40 -35.15 10.75 5.42
C ASP A 40 -35.50 11.67 4.25
N VAL A 41 -35.85 12.92 4.50
CA VAL A 41 -36.12 13.91 3.44
C VAL A 41 -34.86 14.20 2.61
N LEU A 42 -33.70 14.35 3.24
CA LEU A 42 -32.42 14.53 2.54
C LEU A 42 -32.09 13.34 1.64
N VAL A 43 -32.29 12.13 2.16
CA VAL A 43 -32.00 10.89 1.44
C VAL A 43 -32.99 10.69 0.28
N VAL A 44 -34.27 11.04 0.46
CA VAL A 44 -35.27 11.01 -0.61
C VAL A 44 -34.94 12.02 -1.70
N CYS A 45 -34.58 13.26 -1.35
CA CYS A 45 -34.12 14.25 -2.32
C CYS A 45 -32.88 13.79 -3.08
N ALA A 46 -31.88 13.21 -2.39
CA ALA A 46 -30.67 12.69 -3.04
C ALA A 46 -31.01 11.56 -4.04
N ARG A 47 -31.91 10.64 -3.68
CA ARG A 47 -32.35 9.57 -4.59
C ARG A 47 -33.18 10.10 -5.75
N ALA A 48 -34.00 11.13 -5.53
CA ALA A 48 -34.78 11.76 -6.59
C ALA A 48 -33.85 12.42 -7.62
N VAL A 49 -32.82 13.13 -7.16
CA VAL A 49 -31.79 13.73 -8.04
C VAL A 49 -31.01 12.66 -8.80
N ASP A 50 -30.62 11.56 -8.13
CA ASP A 50 -29.92 10.44 -8.79
C ASP A 50 -30.75 9.86 -9.95
N ARG A 51 -32.04 9.60 -9.70
CA ARG A 51 -32.92 8.99 -10.70
C ARG A 51 -33.33 9.95 -11.81
N ALA A 52 -33.65 11.20 -11.46
CA ALA A 52 -34.21 12.16 -12.40
C ALA A 52 -33.15 12.82 -13.29
N VAL A 53 -31.92 12.99 -12.80
CA VAL A 53 -30.90 13.78 -13.50
C VAL A 53 -29.63 12.97 -13.75
N LEU A 54 -29.02 12.39 -12.73
CA LEU A 54 -27.71 11.74 -12.87
C LEU A 54 -27.75 10.50 -13.77
N ARG A 55 -28.75 9.64 -13.59
CA ARG A 55 -28.93 8.43 -14.42
C ARG A 55 -29.22 8.72 -15.90
N PRO A 56 -30.19 9.58 -16.27
CA PRO A 56 -30.44 9.88 -17.68
C PRO A 56 -29.23 10.56 -18.33
N VAL A 57 -28.63 11.56 -17.66
CA VAL A 57 -27.45 12.26 -18.18
C VAL A 57 -26.26 11.31 -18.35
N GLY A 58 -26.01 10.43 -17.38
CA GLY A 58 -24.96 9.43 -17.45
C GLY A 58 -25.15 8.45 -18.61
N ARG A 59 -26.39 8.01 -18.89
CA ARG A 59 -26.70 7.14 -20.03
C ARG A 59 -26.54 7.85 -21.36
N SER A 60 -27.02 9.09 -21.49
CA SER A 60 -26.85 9.86 -22.73
C SER A 60 -25.38 10.16 -23.01
N LEU A 61 -24.60 10.49 -22.00
CA LEU A 61 -23.16 10.75 -22.16
C LEU A 61 -22.39 9.47 -22.52
N ALA A 62 -22.71 8.35 -21.88
CA ALA A 62 -22.12 7.06 -22.21
C ALA A 62 -22.50 6.59 -23.62
N TRP A 63 -23.73 6.84 -24.05
CA TRP A 63 -24.19 6.51 -25.41
C TRP A 63 -23.45 7.36 -26.46
N LEU A 64 -23.34 8.68 -26.23
CA LEU A 64 -22.59 9.60 -27.10
C LEU A 64 -21.12 9.21 -27.17
N PHE A 65 -20.46 8.98 -26.03
CA PHE A 65 -19.06 8.57 -26.02
C PHE A 65 -18.85 7.25 -26.77
N ARG A 66 -19.74 6.27 -26.56
CA ARG A 66 -19.65 4.98 -27.24
C ARG A 66 -19.81 5.13 -28.75
N HIS A 67 -20.81 5.86 -29.22
CA HIS A 67 -21.09 5.96 -30.65
C HIS A 67 -20.17 6.93 -31.38
N VAL A 68 -19.83 8.07 -30.78
CA VAL A 68 -19.03 9.12 -31.42
C VAL A 68 -17.54 8.85 -31.33
N VAL A 69 -17.06 8.19 -30.26
CA VAL A 69 -15.62 7.98 -30.05
C VAL A 69 -15.27 6.50 -30.13
N ALA A 70 -15.92 5.64 -29.35
CA ALA A 70 -15.50 4.25 -29.23
C ALA A 70 -15.78 3.42 -30.50
N VAL A 71 -16.94 3.59 -31.13
CA VAL A 71 -17.31 2.88 -32.38
C VAL A 71 -16.38 3.25 -33.54
N PRO A 72 -16.16 4.53 -33.89
CA PRO A 72 -15.26 4.85 -34.99
C PRO A 72 -13.81 4.47 -34.68
N LEU A 73 -13.37 4.59 -33.42
CA LEU A 73 -12.01 4.20 -33.03
C LEU A 73 -11.80 2.68 -33.10
N THR A 74 -12.78 1.89 -32.66
CA THR A 74 -12.72 0.42 -32.77
C THR A 74 -12.82 -0.03 -34.23
N TRP A 75 -13.62 0.65 -35.05
CA TRP A 75 -13.68 0.40 -36.48
C TRP A 75 -12.34 0.70 -37.17
N LEU A 76 -11.73 1.87 -36.91
CA LEU A 76 -10.39 2.23 -37.40
C LEU A 76 -9.32 1.25 -36.92
N GLY A 77 -9.37 0.87 -35.64
CA GLY A 77 -8.44 -0.10 -35.06
C GLY A 77 -8.53 -1.48 -35.73
N THR A 78 -9.74 -1.97 -35.99
CA THR A 78 -9.97 -3.31 -36.56
C THR A 78 -9.79 -3.35 -38.07
N HIS A 79 -10.23 -2.33 -38.80
CA HIS A 79 -10.24 -2.34 -40.27
C HIS A 79 -8.99 -1.73 -40.89
N VAL A 80 -8.31 -0.81 -40.21
CA VAL A 80 -7.11 -0.16 -40.75
C VAL A 80 -5.88 -0.64 -39.99
N LEU A 81 -5.89 -0.55 -38.66
CA LEU A 81 -4.70 -0.80 -37.86
C LEU A 81 -4.34 -2.30 -37.81
N ALA A 82 -5.32 -3.16 -37.59
CA ALA A 82 -5.09 -4.61 -37.49
C ALA A 82 -4.58 -5.27 -38.79
N PRO A 83 -5.10 -4.96 -40.00
CA PRO A 83 -4.51 -5.52 -41.23
C PRO A 83 -3.16 -4.89 -41.55
N LEU A 84 -2.93 -3.60 -41.24
CA LEU A 84 -1.66 -2.95 -41.48
C LEU A 84 -0.56 -3.55 -40.59
N PHE A 85 -0.84 -3.77 -39.30
CA PHE A 85 0.07 -4.47 -38.41
C PHE A 85 0.29 -5.92 -38.82
N ARG A 86 -0.78 -6.65 -39.18
CA ARG A 86 -0.62 -8.03 -39.67
C ARG A 86 0.23 -8.09 -40.93
N GLY A 87 -0.01 -7.20 -41.90
CA GLY A 87 0.76 -7.09 -43.14
C GLY A 87 2.23 -6.81 -42.89
N VAL A 88 2.53 -5.79 -42.07
CA VAL A 88 3.91 -5.45 -41.69
C VAL A 88 4.57 -6.60 -40.93
N PHE A 89 3.89 -7.23 -39.98
CA PHE A 89 4.45 -8.34 -39.20
C PHE A 89 4.69 -9.57 -40.08
N THR A 90 3.77 -9.88 -41.00
CA THR A 90 3.98 -10.96 -41.98
C THR A 90 5.14 -10.66 -42.91
N ALA A 91 5.27 -9.41 -43.40
CA ALA A 91 6.38 -9.02 -44.27
C ALA A 91 7.72 -9.09 -43.54
N VAL A 92 7.79 -8.59 -42.30
CA VAL A 92 9.00 -8.65 -41.46
C VAL A 92 9.36 -10.10 -41.13
N THR A 93 8.39 -10.94 -40.79
CA THR A 93 8.65 -12.36 -40.49
C THR A 93 9.05 -13.16 -41.73
N TRP A 94 8.47 -12.85 -42.89
CA TRP A 94 8.91 -13.44 -44.17
C TRP A 94 10.31 -13.00 -44.53
N LEU A 95 10.61 -11.70 -44.42
CA LEU A 95 11.93 -11.16 -44.68
C LEU A 95 12.97 -11.76 -43.74
N ALA A 96 12.63 -11.93 -42.46
CA ALA A 96 13.48 -12.62 -41.49
C ALA A 96 13.68 -14.10 -41.86
N LYS A 97 12.63 -14.83 -42.24
CA LYS A 97 12.77 -16.23 -42.70
C LYS A 97 13.62 -16.32 -43.97
N ALA A 98 13.41 -15.42 -44.93
CA ALA A 98 14.12 -15.40 -46.20
C ALA A 98 15.60 -15.00 -46.06
N LEU A 99 15.92 -14.07 -45.16
CA LEU A 99 17.31 -13.64 -44.92
C LEU A 99 18.06 -14.58 -43.97
N CYS A 100 17.37 -15.24 -43.05
CA CYS A 100 18.02 -15.98 -41.97
C CYS A 100 17.90 -17.49 -42.12
N VAL A 101 16.69 -17.98 -42.39
CA VAL A 101 16.39 -19.41 -42.39
C VAL A 101 16.74 -20.02 -43.74
N TRP A 102 16.38 -19.36 -44.84
CA TRP A 102 16.59 -19.90 -46.19
C TRP A 102 18.07 -20.06 -46.55
N PRO A 103 18.96 -19.09 -46.29
CA PRO A 103 20.38 -19.25 -46.57
C PRO A 103 21.01 -20.33 -45.70
N TRP A 104 20.53 -20.49 -44.46
CA TRP A 104 20.97 -21.54 -43.55
C TRP A 104 20.55 -22.94 -44.03
N VAL A 105 19.28 -23.09 -44.44
CA VAL A 105 18.78 -24.35 -45.01
C VAL A 105 19.51 -24.70 -46.29
N ALA A 106 19.79 -23.71 -47.14
CA ALA A 106 20.60 -23.88 -48.34
C ALA A 106 22.03 -24.32 -47.98
N LEU A 107 22.70 -23.62 -47.07
CA LEU A 107 24.05 -23.96 -46.63
C LEU A 107 24.12 -25.37 -46.03
N TRP A 108 23.16 -25.73 -45.18
CA TRP A 108 23.08 -27.06 -44.58
C TRP A 108 22.93 -28.14 -45.66
N ARG A 109 21.99 -27.95 -46.59
CA ARG A 109 21.64 -28.94 -47.61
C ARG A 109 22.67 -29.04 -48.72
N TYR A 110 23.32 -27.94 -49.10
CA TYR A 110 24.27 -27.87 -50.23
C TYR A 110 25.74 -27.92 -49.83
N VAL A 111 26.10 -27.57 -48.59
CA VAL A 111 27.51 -27.58 -48.14
C VAL A 111 27.73 -28.60 -47.06
N VAL A 112 26.98 -28.55 -45.95
CA VAL A 112 27.26 -29.39 -44.78
C VAL A 112 26.95 -30.87 -45.06
N VAL A 113 25.76 -31.17 -45.57
CA VAL A 113 25.35 -32.54 -45.90
C VAL A 113 26.33 -33.21 -46.89
N PRO A 114 26.68 -32.60 -48.03
CA PRO A 114 27.67 -33.20 -48.92
C PRO A 114 29.08 -33.26 -48.32
N LEU A 115 29.52 -32.24 -47.58
CA LEU A 115 30.85 -32.27 -46.95
C LEU A 115 30.97 -33.42 -45.94
N VAL A 116 29.95 -33.66 -45.12
CA VAL A 116 29.96 -34.78 -44.17
C VAL A 116 29.85 -36.11 -44.90
N ARG A 117 28.96 -36.21 -45.88
CA ARG A 117 28.71 -37.47 -46.60
C ARG A 117 29.90 -37.89 -47.46
N TYR A 118 30.44 -36.97 -48.26
CA TYR A 118 31.56 -37.23 -49.17
C TYR A 118 32.92 -37.09 -48.49
N GLY A 119 33.08 -36.14 -47.57
CA GLY A 119 34.37 -35.90 -46.91
C GLY A 119 34.68 -36.86 -45.77
N ILE A 120 33.67 -37.35 -45.03
CA ILE A 120 33.90 -38.14 -43.81
C ILE A 120 33.28 -39.53 -43.93
N ALA A 121 31.98 -39.62 -44.24
CA ALA A 121 31.26 -40.88 -44.17
C ALA A 121 31.74 -41.90 -45.23
N ILE A 122 31.95 -41.45 -46.48
CA ILE A 122 32.42 -42.32 -47.57
C ILE A 122 33.86 -42.81 -47.32
N PRO A 123 34.85 -41.96 -46.98
CA PRO A 123 36.20 -42.41 -46.67
C PRO A 123 36.26 -43.32 -45.45
N ALA A 124 35.49 -43.01 -44.39
CA ALA A 124 35.42 -43.85 -43.21
C ALA A 124 34.82 -45.24 -43.52
N ALA A 125 33.76 -45.28 -44.34
CA ALA A 125 33.15 -46.53 -44.76
C ALA A 125 34.10 -47.36 -45.66
N TRP A 126 34.87 -46.71 -46.53
CA TRP A 126 35.90 -47.36 -47.32
C TRP A 126 37.00 -47.94 -46.43
N LEU A 127 37.53 -47.16 -45.48
CA LEU A 127 38.57 -47.62 -44.56
C LEU A 127 38.09 -48.81 -43.71
N TYR A 128 36.85 -48.77 -43.22
CA TYR A 128 36.24 -49.85 -42.47
C TYR A 128 36.16 -51.16 -43.30
N ARG A 129 35.70 -51.06 -44.54
CA ARG A 129 35.54 -52.22 -45.43
C ARG A 129 36.88 -52.77 -45.91
N THR A 130 37.81 -51.90 -46.28
CA THR A 130 39.07 -52.30 -46.91
C THR A 130 40.13 -52.71 -45.89
N VAL A 131 40.11 -52.14 -44.69
CA VAL A 131 41.17 -52.38 -43.69
C VAL A 131 40.64 -53.17 -42.50
N LEU A 132 39.57 -52.70 -41.85
CA LEU A 132 39.09 -53.34 -40.62
C LEU A 132 38.41 -54.69 -40.86
N THR A 133 37.68 -54.83 -41.96
CA THR A 133 36.96 -56.07 -42.27
C THR A 133 37.90 -57.24 -42.59
N PRO A 134 38.92 -57.10 -43.47
CA PRO A 134 39.87 -58.19 -43.71
C PRO A 134 40.80 -58.45 -42.51
N LEU A 135 41.13 -57.42 -41.72
CA LEU A 135 41.86 -57.62 -40.45
C LEU A 135 41.03 -58.43 -39.45
N GLY A 136 39.73 -58.11 -39.30
CA GLY A 136 38.82 -58.85 -38.43
C GLY A 136 38.66 -60.30 -38.86
N GLN A 137 38.52 -60.55 -40.16
CA GLN A 137 38.45 -61.91 -40.71
C GLN A 137 39.78 -62.67 -40.60
N GLY A 138 40.91 -62.00 -40.82
CA GLY A 138 42.24 -62.56 -40.65
C GLY A 138 42.53 -62.93 -39.19
N LEU A 139 42.21 -62.05 -38.24
CA LEU A 139 42.31 -62.36 -36.81
C LEU A 139 41.37 -63.50 -36.42
N ALA A 140 40.10 -63.47 -36.84
CA ALA A 140 39.15 -64.53 -36.53
C ALA A 140 39.62 -65.89 -37.07
N TRP A 141 40.21 -65.91 -38.27
CA TRP A 141 40.76 -67.12 -38.87
C TRP A 141 41.97 -67.65 -38.09
N ILE A 142 42.89 -66.77 -37.67
CA ILE A 142 44.06 -67.17 -36.86
C ILE A 142 43.60 -67.71 -35.50
N PHE A 143 42.68 -67.03 -34.83
CA PHE A 143 42.16 -67.43 -33.51
C PHE A 143 41.38 -68.75 -33.54
N THR A 144 40.53 -68.95 -34.55
CA THR A 144 39.77 -70.21 -34.69
C THR A 144 40.68 -71.38 -35.04
N ARG A 145 41.73 -71.15 -35.83
CA ARG A 145 42.70 -72.19 -36.23
C ARG A 145 43.67 -72.58 -35.11
N THR A 146 44.03 -71.66 -34.23
CA THR A 146 44.88 -71.96 -33.05
C THR A 146 44.08 -72.44 -31.83
N GLY A 147 42.82 -71.99 -31.67
CA GLY A 147 42.01 -72.25 -30.48
C GLY A 147 41.57 -73.72 -30.29
N HIS A 148 41.30 -74.45 -31.38
CA HIS A 148 40.78 -75.81 -31.25
C HIS A 148 41.83 -76.88 -30.91
N GLY A 149 43.11 -76.68 -31.28
CA GLY A 149 44.18 -77.63 -30.98
C GLY A 149 44.90 -77.37 -29.64
N LEU A 150 45.15 -76.10 -29.31
CA LEU A 150 45.91 -75.72 -28.11
C LEU A 150 45.05 -75.62 -26.84
N GLY A 151 43.74 -75.39 -26.97
CA GLY A 151 42.87 -75.01 -25.84
C GLY A 151 42.78 -76.05 -24.71
N ARG A 152 43.01 -77.34 -24.99
CA ARG A 152 42.95 -78.39 -23.96
C ARG A 152 44.27 -78.60 -23.20
N LEU A 153 45.40 -78.39 -23.87
CA LEU A 153 46.73 -78.58 -23.26
C LEU A 153 47.23 -77.30 -22.57
N LEU A 154 46.86 -76.12 -23.09
CA LEU A 154 47.30 -74.86 -22.51
C LEU A 154 46.61 -74.52 -21.20
N THR A 155 45.35 -74.86 -20.95
CA THR A 155 44.67 -74.48 -19.69
C THR A 155 45.37 -74.98 -18.42
N GLY A 156 46.03 -76.15 -18.49
CA GLY A 156 46.80 -76.71 -17.37
C GLY A 156 48.16 -76.02 -17.17
N LEU A 157 48.91 -75.79 -18.25
CA LEU A 157 50.22 -75.14 -18.23
C LEU A 157 50.10 -73.63 -17.94
N TRP A 158 49.03 -73.01 -18.43
CA TRP A 158 48.71 -71.59 -18.31
C TRP A 158 48.56 -71.15 -16.86
N ARG A 159 47.83 -71.93 -16.06
CA ARG A 159 47.42 -71.54 -14.70
C ARG A 159 48.56 -71.58 -13.68
N TYR A 160 49.62 -72.37 -13.92
CA TYR A 160 50.70 -72.59 -12.95
C TYR A 160 52.07 -72.04 -13.37
N LEU A 161 52.40 -72.02 -14.67
CA LEU A 161 53.74 -71.60 -15.13
C LEU A 161 53.74 -70.26 -15.86
N LEU A 162 52.71 -70.02 -16.67
CA LEU A 162 52.66 -68.90 -17.62
C LEU A 162 52.07 -67.62 -17.03
N VAL A 163 51.07 -67.69 -16.14
CA VAL A 163 50.49 -66.49 -15.49
C VAL A 163 51.53 -65.67 -14.72
N PRO A 164 52.41 -66.23 -13.87
CA PRO A 164 53.41 -65.45 -13.12
C PRO A 164 54.50 -64.87 -14.03
N LEU A 165 54.98 -65.67 -14.99
CA LEU A 165 56.07 -65.29 -15.90
C LEU A 165 55.60 -64.25 -16.95
N ALA A 166 54.36 -64.35 -17.43
CA ALA A 166 53.78 -63.37 -18.33
C ALA A 166 53.42 -62.05 -17.61
N HIS A 167 53.03 -62.10 -16.33
CA HIS A 167 52.74 -60.86 -15.59
C HIS A 167 54.02 -60.06 -15.32
N TYR A 168 55.11 -60.69 -14.89
CA TYR A 168 56.37 -59.96 -14.66
C TYR A 168 57.18 -59.71 -15.94
N GLY A 169 57.19 -60.67 -16.88
CA GLY A 169 57.97 -60.58 -18.11
C GLY A 169 57.30 -59.81 -19.24
N PHE A 170 55.97 -59.77 -19.32
CA PHE A 170 55.25 -59.11 -20.41
C PHE A 170 54.54 -57.82 -19.97
N ALA A 171 54.02 -57.75 -18.73
CA ALA A 171 53.33 -56.53 -18.29
C ALA A 171 54.30 -55.37 -18.02
N VAL A 172 55.55 -55.64 -17.61
CA VAL A 172 56.54 -54.59 -17.36
C VAL A 172 57.06 -53.97 -18.69
N PRO A 173 57.46 -54.73 -19.72
CA PRO A 173 57.79 -54.16 -21.02
C PRO A 173 56.60 -53.57 -21.74
N ALA A 174 55.41 -54.20 -21.66
CA ALA A 174 54.20 -53.66 -22.26
C ALA A 174 53.74 -52.37 -21.56
N GLY A 175 53.87 -52.28 -20.24
CA GLY A 175 53.60 -51.06 -19.47
C GLY A 175 54.59 -49.94 -19.82
N TRP A 176 55.86 -50.27 -20.01
CA TRP A 176 56.88 -49.32 -20.47
C TRP A 176 56.62 -48.84 -21.91
N LEU A 177 56.26 -49.74 -22.83
CA LEU A 177 55.93 -49.40 -24.22
C LEU A 177 54.63 -48.59 -24.28
N HIS A 178 53.65 -48.95 -23.47
CA HIS A 178 52.42 -48.18 -23.34
C HIS A 178 52.72 -46.77 -22.82
N ALA A 179 53.57 -46.64 -21.78
CA ALA A 179 53.92 -45.37 -21.14
C ALA A 179 54.87 -44.48 -21.97
N ARG A 180 55.77 -45.07 -22.78
CA ARG A 180 56.75 -44.32 -23.59
C ARG A 180 56.35 -44.14 -25.05
N VAL A 181 55.44 -44.94 -25.59
CA VAL A 181 55.07 -44.88 -27.01
C VAL A 181 53.57 -44.63 -27.19
N LEU A 182 52.68 -45.40 -26.54
CA LEU A 182 51.24 -45.23 -26.75
C LEU A 182 50.66 -43.99 -26.05
N THR A 183 51.08 -43.67 -24.83
CA THR A 183 50.63 -42.45 -24.14
C THR A 183 51.07 -41.16 -24.85
N PRO A 184 52.32 -40.99 -25.32
CA PRO A 184 52.65 -39.79 -26.09
C PRO A 184 51.92 -39.76 -27.44
N LEU A 185 51.73 -40.89 -28.12
CA LEU A 185 50.93 -40.93 -29.36
C LEU A 185 49.46 -40.61 -29.12
N GLY A 186 48.85 -41.16 -28.06
CA GLY A 186 47.48 -40.85 -27.68
C GLY A 186 47.31 -39.39 -27.27
N ARG A 187 48.32 -38.81 -26.61
CA ARG A 187 48.32 -37.40 -26.23
C ARG A 187 48.54 -36.49 -27.44
N ALA A 188 49.40 -36.87 -28.38
CA ALA A 188 49.61 -36.16 -29.64
C ALA A 188 48.34 -36.20 -30.51
N LEU A 189 47.69 -37.35 -30.62
CA LEU A 189 46.48 -37.53 -31.40
C LEU A 189 45.30 -36.74 -30.81
N THR A 190 45.12 -36.78 -29.48
CA THR A 190 44.11 -35.95 -28.80
C THR A 190 44.40 -34.46 -28.93
N TRP A 191 45.68 -34.04 -28.92
CA TRP A 191 46.05 -32.66 -29.19
C TRP A 191 45.72 -32.23 -30.63
N LEU A 192 45.92 -33.12 -31.60
CA LEU A 192 45.64 -32.87 -33.00
C LEU A 192 44.13 -32.77 -33.25
N PHE A 193 43.32 -33.68 -32.69
CA PHE A 193 41.86 -33.61 -32.78
C PHE A 193 41.26 -32.40 -32.03
N THR A 194 41.80 -32.03 -30.87
CA THR A 194 41.33 -30.84 -30.15
C THR A 194 41.78 -29.53 -30.80
N GLY A 195 42.94 -29.53 -31.46
CA GLY A 195 43.40 -28.44 -32.32
C GLY A 195 42.47 -28.27 -33.51
N LEU A 196 42.19 -29.36 -34.23
CA LEU A 196 41.27 -29.37 -35.37
C LEU A 196 39.86 -28.93 -34.96
N GLY A 197 39.35 -29.43 -33.84
CA GLY A 197 38.04 -29.06 -33.30
C GLY A 197 37.95 -27.58 -32.90
N ARG A 198 39.02 -27.00 -32.36
CA ARG A 198 39.10 -25.55 -32.08
C ARG A 198 39.10 -24.71 -33.34
N VAL A 199 39.87 -25.10 -34.35
CA VAL A 199 39.91 -24.41 -35.66
C VAL A 199 38.55 -24.50 -36.34
N LEU A 200 37.94 -25.68 -36.38
CA LEU A 200 36.63 -25.89 -36.98
C LEU A 200 35.53 -25.13 -36.22
N GLY A 201 35.60 -25.12 -34.88
CA GLY A 201 34.69 -24.34 -34.04
C GLY A 201 34.86 -22.83 -34.20
N TRP A 202 36.09 -22.36 -34.42
CA TRP A 202 36.36 -20.95 -34.71
C TRP A 202 35.87 -20.56 -36.10
N LEU A 203 36.12 -21.41 -37.10
CA LEU A 203 35.62 -21.21 -38.47
C LEU A 203 34.09 -21.21 -38.50
N ALA A 204 33.45 -22.11 -37.74
CA ALA A 204 32.01 -22.11 -37.55
C ALA A 204 31.53 -20.80 -36.90
N LYS A 205 32.17 -20.32 -35.83
CA LYS A 205 31.84 -19.03 -35.21
C LYS A 205 32.06 -17.85 -36.16
N ALA A 206 33.13 -17.85 -36.93
CA ALA A 206 33.48 -16.76 -37.86
C ALA A 206 32.57 -16.73 -39.09
N LEU A 207 32.17 -17.89 -39.62
CA LEU A 207 31.23 -17.98 -40.74
C LEU A 207 29.77 -17.83 -40.31
N PHE A 208 29.43 -18.21 -39.08
CA PHE A 208 28.03 -18.27 -38.64
C PHE A 208 27.67 -17.15 -37.67
N VAL A 209 28.40 -17.04 -36.56
CA VAL A 209 28.04 -16.13 -35.46
C VAL A 209 28.39 -14.69 -35.82
N TRP A 210 29.54 -14.45 -36.44
CA TRP A 210 30.01 -13.09 -36.74
C TRP A 210 29.16 -12.37 -37.79
N PRO A 211 28.79 -12.98 -38.93
CA PRO A 211 27.91 -12.35 -39.91
C PRO A 211 26.52 -12.10 -39.33
N TRP A 212 26.05 -13.00 -38.46
CA TRP A 212 24.78 -12.82 -37.76
C TRP A 212 24.81 -11.64 -36.79
N VAL A 213 25.85 -11.56 -35.94
CA VAL A 213 26.02 -10.44 -35.00
C VAL A 213 26.18 -9.12 -35.74
N ALA A 214 26.91 -9.11 -36.86
CA ALA A 214 27.02 -7.94 -37.72
C ALA A 214 25.66 -7.56 -38.32
N LEU A 215 24.93 -8.49 -38.90
CA LEU A 215 23.59 -8.25 -39.45
C LEU A 215 22.63 -7.72 -38.37
N TRP A 216 22.66 -8.30 -37.18
CA TRP A 216 21.82 -7.88 -36.07
C TRP A 216 22.15 -6.45 -35.60
N ARG A 217 23.45 -6.15 -35.45
CA ARG A 217 23.92 -4.88 -34.90
C ARG A 217 23.89 -3.73 -35.91
N TYR A 218 24.08 -4.02 -37.21
CA TYR A 218 24.14 -3.01 -38.26
C TYR A 218 22.86 -2.89 -39.11
N LEU A 219 22.07 -3.95 -39.28
CA LEU A 219 20.80 -3.85 -40.00
C LEU A 219 19.62 -3.77 -39.04
N LEU A 220 19.55 -4.70 -38.10
CA LEU A 220 18.32 -4.90 -37.31
C LEU A 220 18.14 -3.83 -36.24
N VAL A 221 19.20 -3.51 -35.49
CA VAL A 221 19.17 -2.44 -34.48
C VAL A 221 18.85 -1.07 -35.11
N PRO A 222 19.50 -0.64 -36.21
CA PRO A 222 19.18 0.66 -36.83
C PRO A 222 17.80 0.67 -37.46
N LEU A 223 17.38 -0.42 -38.11
CA LEU A 223 16.05 -0.50 -38.71
C LEU A 223 14.94 -0.40 -37.67
N VAL A 224 15.09 -1.10 -36.53
CA VAL A 224 14.11 -1.01 -35.42
C VAL A 224 14.15 0.38 -34.79
N ARG A 225 15.36 0.92 -34.54
CA ARG A 225 15.50 2.22 -33.90
C ARG A 225 14.94 3.34 -34.77
N CYS A 226 15.30 3.40 -36.03
CA CYS A 226 14.86 4.43 -36.96
C CYS A 226 13.43 4.21 -37.44
N GLY A 227 13.03 2.95 -37.70
CA GLY A 227 11.71 2.63 -38.25
C GLY A 227 10.59 2.58 -37.22
N ILE A 228 10.88 2.25 -35.97
CA ILE A 228 9.85 2.07 -34.93
C ILE A 228 10.07 3.05 -33.77
N VAL A 229 11.25 3.04 -33.17
CA VAL A 229 11.48 3.78 -31.91
C VAL A 229 11.42 5.29 -32.12
N VAL A 230 12.07 5.80 -33.17
CA VAL A 230 12.09 7.24 -33.49
C VAL A 230 10.69 7.76 -33.85
N PRO A 231 9.92 7.15 -34.78
CA PRO A 231 8.58 7.62 -35.10
C PRO A 231 7.62 7.46 -33.93
N LEU A 232 7.73 6.40 -33.13
CA LEU A 232 6.91 6.23 -31.93
C LEU A 232 7.23 7.28 -30.86
N ALA A 233 8.51 7.61 -30.65
CA ALA A 233 8.93 8.66 -29.75
C ALA A 233 8.50 10.06 -30.24
N TRP A 234 8.57 10.29 -31.56
CA TRP A 234 8.08 11.53 -32.17
C TRP A 234 6.56 11.66 -32.00
N LEU A 235 5.80 10.60 -32.30
CA LEU A 235 4.35 10.55 -32.12
C LEU A 235 3.97 10.77 -30.66
N TRP A 236 4.69 10.14 -29.73
CA TRP A 236 4.49 10.33 -28.30
C TRP A 236 4.66 11.80 -27.89
N ARG A 237 5.75 12.45 -28.33
CA ARG A 237 6.03 13.85 -27.99
C ARG A 237 5.09 14.84 -28.68
N ARG A 238 4.70 14.56 -29.93
CA ARG A 238 3.92 15.49 -30.77
C ARG A 238 2.42 15.35 -30.57
N VAL A 239 1.94 14.16 -30.20
CA VAL A 239 0.50 13.85 -30.10
C VAL A 239 0.11 13.46 -28.68
N LEU A 240 0.73 12.43 -28.09
CA LEU A 240 0.29 11.96 -26.76
C LEU A 240 0.60 12.94 -25.64
N ALA A 241 1.75 13.61 -25.68
CA ALA A 241 2.12 14.59 -24.66
C ALA A 241 1.19 15.82 -24.65
N PRO A 242 0.88 16.48 -25.79
CA PRO A 242 -0.11 17.56 -25.78
C PRO A 242 -1.51 17.05 -25.46
N VAL A 243 -1.96 15.93 -26.04
CA VAL A 243 -3.29 15.38 -25.71
C VAL A 243 -3.40 15.04 -24.22
N GLY A 244 -2.35 14.48 -23.61
CA GLY A 244 -2.31 14.22 -22.18
C GLY A 244 -2.41 15.51 -21.35
N ARG A 245 -1.74 16.59 -21.78
CA ARG A 245 -1.86 17.91 -21.13
C ARG A 245 -3.26 18.48 -21.26
N GLU A 246 -3.85 18.46 -22.45
CA GLU A 246 -5.22 18.94 -22.69
C GLU A 246 -6.24 18.16 -21.84
N ILE A 247 -6.07 16.84 -21.69
CA ILE A 247 -6.92 16.02 -20.82
C ILE A 247 -6.76 16.42 -19.35
N VAL A 248 -5.54 16.66 -18.89
CA VAL A 248 -5.26 17.09 -17.51
C VAL A 248 -5.85 18.48 -17.26
N ASP A 249 -5.71 19.42 -18.21
CA ASP A 249 -6.27 20.76 -18.11
C ASP A 249 -7.80 20.72 -18.08
N ALA A 250 -8.42 19.91 -18.94
CA ALA A 250 -9.87 19.70 -18.94
C ALA A 250 -10.36 19.06 -17.62
N LEU A 251 -9.63 18.06 -17.10
CA LEU A 251 -9.92 17.45 -15.79
C LEU A 251 -9.77 18.47 -14.66
N GLN A 252 -8.76 19.33 -14.72
CA GLN A 252 -8.52 20.34 -13.71
C GLN A 252 -9.60 21.42 -13.71
N VAL A 253 -10.09 21.84 -14.87
CA VAL A 253 -11.26 22.74 -15.00
C VAL A 253 -12.51 22.07 -14.41
N CYS A 254 -12.77 20.82 -14.77
CA CYS A 254 -13.90 20.06 -14.22
C CYS A 254 -13.80 19.92 -12.69
N TRP A 255 -12.59 19.64 -12.17
CA TRP A 255 -12.33 19.54 -10.73
C TRP A 255 -12.56 20.87 -10.01
N ARG A 256 -12.17 21.99 -10.63
CA ARG A 256 -12.39 23.33 -10.08
C ARG A 256 -13.89 23.65 -10.00
N ILE A 257 -14.64 23.33 -11.06
CA ILE A 257 -16.09 23.48 -11.10
C ILE A 257 -16.76 22.59 -10.04
N ALA A 258 -16.34 21.33 -9.93
CA ALA A 258 -16.82 20.41 -8.90
C ALA A 258 -16.53 20.94 -7.48
N GLY A 259 -15.36 21.54 -7.26
CA GLY A 259 -15.00 22.19 -6.00
C GLY A 259 -15.87 23.40 -5.66
N HIS A 260 -16.23 24.23 -6.66
CA HIS A 260 -17.18 25.33 -6.46
C HIS A 260 -18.58 24.84 -6.10
N ILE A 261 -19.06 23.80 -6.79
CA ILE A 261 -20.36 23.18 -6.52
C ILE A 261 -20.37 22.55 -5.13
N SER A 262 -19.32 21.80 -4.76
CA SER A 262 -19.22 21.18 -3.43
C SER A 262 -19.24 22.22 -2.32
N ARG A 263 -18.58 23.38 -2.49
CA ARG A 263 -18.64 24.47 -1.50
C ARG A 263 -20.01 25.15 -1.45
N ALA A 264 -20.72 25.26 -2.56
CA ALA A 264 -22.08 25.78 -2.60
C ALA A 264 -23.04 24.83 -1.87
N VAL A 265 -22.96 23.53 -2.16
CA VAL A 265 -23.73 22.48 -1.48
C VAL A 265 -23.38 22.43 0.01
N GLY A 266 -22.10 22.47 0.37
CA GLY A 266 -21.67 22.49 1.77
C GLY A 266 -22.20 23.71 2.54
N ARG A 267 -22.26 24.88 1.90
CA ARG A 267 -22.90 26.08 2.49
C ARG A 267 -24.40 25.92 2.64
N ALA A 268 -25.09 25.37 1.64
CA ALA A 268 -26.52 25.10 1.72
C ALA A 268 -26.85 24.10 2.84
N VAL A 269 -26.07 23.02 2.96
CA VAL A 269 -26.20 22.03 4.03
C VAL A 269 -25.93 22.66 5.40
N LYS A 270 -24.86 23.46 5.53
CA LYS A 270 -24.55 24.17 6.78
C LYS A 270 -25.67 25.14 7.17
N TRP A 271 -26.22 25.88 6.21
CA TRP A 271 -27.33 26.79 6.43
C TRP A 271 -28.58 26.03 6.89
N LEU A 272 -28.89 24.91 6.23
CA LEU A 272 -30.03 24.07 6.56
C LEU A 272 -29.88 23.45 7.96
N ALA A 273 -28.70 22.93 8.29
CA ALA A 273 -28.39 22.40 9.61
C ALA A 273 -28.47 23.47 10.70
N TRP A 274 -27.97 24.68 10.44
CA TRP A 274 -28.08 25.80 11.37
C TRP A 274 -29.53 26.23 11.57
N ASN A 275 -30.34 26.26 10.51
CA ASN A 275 -31.72 26.72 10.61
C ASN A 275 -32.64 25.68 11.27
N LEU A 276 -32.45 24.38 10.98
CA LEU A 276 -33.28 23.33 11.57
C LEU A 276 -32.86 22.88 12.96
N ILE A 277 -31.56 22.88 13.27
CA ILE A 277 -31.05 22.33 14.53
C ILE A 277 -30.45 23.46 15.38
N GLY A 278 -29.52 24.23 14.81
CA GLY A 278 -28.77 25.25 15.55
C GLY A 278 -29.65 26.34 16.16
N ARG A 279 -30.55 26.92 15.36
CA ARG A 279 -31.48 27.99 15.78
C ARG A 279 -32.43 27.57 16.90
N PRO A 280 -33.20 26.46 16.78
CA PRO A 280 -34.08 26.04 17.86
C PRO A 280 -33.31 25.63 19.11
N LEU A 281 -32.14 24.99 18.98
CA LEU A 281 -31.33 24.62 20.14
C LEU A 281 -30.76 25.84 20.86
N ALA A 282 -30.32 26.86 20.11
CA ALA A 282 -29.84 28.12 20.66
C ALA A 282 -30.96 28.93 21.34
N TRP A 283 -32.17 28.91 20.78
CA TRP A 283 -33.35 29.50 21.41
C TRP A 283 -33.70 28.76 22.70
N PHE A 284 -33.74 27.42 22.68
CA PHE A 284 -34.03 26.61 23.86
C PHE A 284 -32.99 26.82 24.98
N TYR A 285 -31.70 26.91 24.61
CA TYR A 285 -30.64 27.21 25.57
C TYR A 285 -30.82 28.60 26.22
N LYS A 286 -31.15 29.62 25.43
CA LYS A 286 -31.33 30.99 25.93
C LYS A 286 -32.61 31.15 26.74
N CYS A 287 -33.72 30.55 26.30
CA CYS A 287 -35.05 30.75 26.87
C CYS A 287 -35.38 29.78 28.00
N VAL A 288 -34.74 28.61 28.07
CA VAL A 288 -35.07 27.57 29.05
C VAL A 288 -33.86 27.25 29.92
N ALA A 289 -32.73 26.85 29.31
CA ALA A 289 -31.59 26.39 30.10
C ALA A 289 -30.96 27.51 30.95
N ARG A 290 -30.87 28.73 30.40
CA ARG A 290 -30.31 29.89 31.10
C ARG A 290 -31.15 30.34 32.31
N PRO A 291 -32.48 30.57 32.20
CA PRO A 291 -33.30 30.94 33.36
C PRO A 291 -33.46 29.81 34.37
N VAL A 292 -33.60 28.56 33.93
CA VAL A 292 -33.63 27.41 34.85
C VAL A 292 -32.30 27.27 35.60
N GLY A 293 -31.17 27.51 34.92
CA GLY A 293 -29.85 27.52 35.56
C GLY A 293 -29.73 28.58 36.65
N HIS A 294 -30.28 29.79 36.43
CA HIS A 294 -30.35 30.83 37.46
C HIS A 294 -31.27 30.41 38.61
N TRP A 295 -32.47 29.89 38.31
CA TRP A 295 -33.42 29.49 39.34
C TRP A 295 -32.91 28.34 40.23
N VAL A 296 -32.24 27.34 39.64
CA VAL A 296 -31.60 26.24 40.39
C VAL A 296 -30.45 26.75 41.25
N ARG A 297 -29.64 27.67 40.73
CA ARG A 297 -28.53 28.28 41.47
C ARG A 297 -29.04 29.12 42.64
N ASP A 298 -30.11 29.87 42.45
CA ASP A 298 -30.62 30.80 43.44
C ASP A 298 -31.52 30.09 44.47
N SER A 299 -32.27 29.06 44.08
CA SER A 299 -33.22 28.37 44.97
C SER A 299 -32.64 27.19 45.73
N LEU A 300 -31.63 26.49 45.18
CA LEU A 300 -31.04 25.30 45.83
C LEU A 300 -29.63 25.58 46.36
N TRP A 301 -28.79 26.22 45.56
CA TRP A 301 -27.39 26.40 45.92
C TRP A 301 -27.15 27.58 46.87
N ALA A 302 -27.87 28.69 46.71
CA ALA A 302 -27.74 29.84 47.62
C ALA A 302 -28.20 29.54 49.07
N PRO A 303 -29.35 28.89 49.33
CA PRO A 303 -29.76 28.54 50.69
C PRO A 303 -28.89 27.42 51.30
N ALA A 304 -28.50 26.40 50.51
CA ALA A 304 -27.59 25.35 51.01
C ALA A 304 -26.23 25.91 51.41
N ARG A 305 -25.66 26.83 50.62
CA ARG A 305 -24.41 27.51 50.95
C ARG A 305 -24.55 28.39 52.19
N SER A 306 -25.68 29.08 52.35
CA SER A 306 -25.94 29.93 53.51
C SER A 306 -26.11 29.09 54.79
N ALA A 307 -26.83 27.97 54.73
CA ALA A 307 -26.98 27.03 55.84
C ALA A 307 -25.64 26.39 56.24
N ALA A 308 -24.80 26.00 55.27
CA ALA A 308 -23.47 25.45 55.53
C ALA A 308 -22.54 26.47 56.22
N VAL A 309 -22.59 27.75 55.79
CA VAL A 309 -21.80 28.81 56.41
C VAL A 309 -22.27 29.11 57.84
N GLN A 310 -23.58 29.05 58.12
CA GLN A 310 -24.11 29.23 59.47
C GLN A 310 -23.74 28.07 60.40
N ALA A 311 -23.91 26.82 59.94
CA ALA A 311 -23.49 25.64 60.68
C ALA A 311 -21.98 25.65 61.00
N GLY A 312 -21.15 26.10 60.06
CA GLY A 312 -19.71 26.27 60.27
C GLY A 312 -19.35 27.32 61.32
N ARG A 313 -20.12 28.41 61.44
CA ARG A 313 -19.91 29.43 62.49
C ARG A 313 -20.32 28.90 63.86
N VAL A 314 -21.44 28.19 63.97
CA VAL A 314 -21.90 27.57 65.23
C VAL A 314 -20.91 26.51 65.70
N ALA A 315 -20.42 25.66 64.79
CA ALA A 315 -19.40 24.67 65.11
C ALA A 315 -18.08 25.31 65.60
N ARG A 316 -17.63 26.41 64.98
CA ARG A 316 -16.44 27.14 65.45
C ARG A 316 -16.65 27.81 66.80
N ALA A 317 -17.83 28.36 67.07
CA ALA A 317 -18.15 28.95 68.37
C ALA A 317 -18.20 27.89 69.49
N ALA A 318 -18.75 26.70 69.19
CA ALA A 318 -18.74 25.55 70.09
C ALA A 318 -17.31 25.04 70.34
N LEU A 319 -16.46 24.98 69.31
CA LEU A 319 -15.06 24.60 69.47
C LEU A 319 -14.24 25.63 70.26
N ALA A 320 -14.51 26.91 70.06
CA ALA A 320 -13.85 27.99 70.79
C ALA A 320 -14.20 27.97 72.28
N SER A 321 -15.48 27.76 72.62
CA SER A 321 -15.93 27.60 74.01
C SER A 321 -15.38 26.33 74.66
N ALA A 322 -15.35 25.20 73.95
CA ALA A 322 -14.70 23.98 74.42
C ALA A 322 -13.19 24.16 74.66
N ARG A 323 -12.50 24.91 73.79
CA ARG A 323 -11.08 25.25 74.01
C ARG A 323 -10.87 26.20 75.18
N ALA A 324 -11.76 27.15 75.38
CA ALA A 324 -11.70 28.07 76.52
C ALA A 324 -11.88 27.32 77.84
N THR A 325 -12.84 26.40 77.93
CA THR A 325 -13.07 25.57 79.13
C THR A 325 -11.89 24.65 79.42
N VAL A 326 -11.28 24.02 78.42
CA VAL A 326 -10.06 23.22 78.62
C VAL A 326 -8.87 24.08 79.08
N ARG A 327 -8.70 25.27 78.52
CA ARG A 327 -7.64 26.20 78.95
C ARG A 327 -7.88 26.69 80.37
N GLN A 328 -9.13 26.95 80.76
CA GLN A 328 -9.49 27.35 82.11
C GLN A 328 -9.23 26.20 83.09
N ALA A 329 -9.74 24.99 82.82
CA ALA A 329 -9.53 23.81 83.64
C ALA A 329 -8.05 23.45 83.80
N ARG A 330 -7.24 23.63 82.74
CA ARG A 330 -5.79 23.44 82.81
C ARG A 330 -5.11 24.49 83.68
N ARG A 331 -5.53 25.75 83.61
CA ARG A 331 -5.02 26.81 84.50
C ARG A 331 -5.42 26.52 85.93
N ASP A 332 -6.66 26.15 86.20
CA ASP A 332 -7.17 25.86 87.54
C ASP A 332 -6.45 24.65 88.16
N ALA A 333 -6.24 23.58 87.39
CA ALA A 333 -5.45 22.43 87.82
C ALA A 333 -3.97 22.79 88.08
N TRP A 334 -3.39 23.66 87.24
CA TRP A 334 -2.02 24.14 87.44
C TRP A 334 -1.90 25.01 88.70
N TYR A 335 -2.87 25.91 88.95
CA TYR A 335 -2.91 26.72 90.16
C TYR A 335 -3.11 25.89 91.43
N ALA A 336 -3.94 24.84 91.36
CA ALA A 336 -4.15 23.90 92.47
C ALA A 336 -2.90 23.06 92.78
N LEU A 337 -2.09 22.71 91.77
CA LEU A 337 -0.86 21.92 91.94
C LEU A 337 0.34 22.73 92.41
N VAL A 338 0.44 24.02 92.03
CA VAL A 338 1.63 24.86 92.29
C VAL A 338 1.42 25.79 93.51
N GLY A 339 0.24 25.82 94.13
CA GLY A 339 -0.01 26.64 95.31
C GLY A 339 0.06 28.14 95.00
N GLY A 340 -0.52 28.56 93.88
CA GLY A 340 -0.49 29.95 93.42
C GLY A 340 -1.71 30.77 93.86
N VAL A 341 -1.47 31.89 94.55
CA VAL A 341 -2.47 32.90 94.91
C VAL A 341 -3.23 33.39 93.66
N ARG A 342 -4.57 33.45 93.74
CA ARG A 342 -5.45 33.97 92.68
C ARG A 342 -5.03 35.39 92.29
N PRO A 343 -4.76 35.69 91.00
CA PRO A 343 -4.74 37.07 90.54
C PRO A 343 -6.19 37.59 90.57
N THR A 344 -6.41 38.65 91.33
CA THR A 344 -7.63 39.47 91.33
C THR A 344 -8.03 39.89 89.91
N GLU A 345 -9.33 39.79 89.62
CA GLU A 345 -9.96 40.17 88.34
C GLU A 345 -9.57 41.60 87.90
N PRO A 346 -9.14 41.80 86.65
CA PRO A 346 -9.21 43.10 86.00
C PRO A 346 -10.56 43.25 85.29
N GLY A 347 -11.29 44.31 85.63
CA GLY A 347 -12.62 44.63 85.13
C GLY A 347 -12.73 44.90 83.62
N GLU A 348 -13.98 44.88 83.17
CA GLU A 348 -14.49 45.50 81.92
C GLU A 348 -14.11 47.00 81.79
N PRO A 349 -14.29 47.67 80.63
CA PRO A 349 -14.61 47.25 79.25
C PRO A 349 -13.73 48.01 78.20
N VAL A 350 -14.06 47.95 76.90
CA VAL A 350 -14.39 49.13 76.05
C VAL A 350 -14.69 48.66 74.62
N VAL A 351 -15.93 48.91 74.22
CA VAL A 351 -16.49 48.77 72.88
C VAL A 351 -15.96 49.92 72.00
N ALA A 352 -15.41 49.60 70.84
CA ALA A 352 -15.12 50.60 69.80
C ALA A 352 -16.06 50.39 68.60
N SER A 353 -16.91 51.39 68.40
CA SER A 353 -18.00 51.48 67.44
C SER A 353 -17.54 51.55 65.97
N ALA A 354 -18.31 50.93 65.08
CA ALA A 354 -18.13 50.97 63.64
C ALA A 354 -18.71 52.27 63.05
N ARG A 355 -17.89 52.99 62.27
CA ARG A 355 -18.21 54.27 61.62
C ARG A 355 -18.86 54.02 60.24
N THR A 356 -20.14 54.31 60.12
CA THR A 356 -20.85 54.50 58.83
C THR A 356 -20.85 55.98 58.45
N LEU A 357 -20.53 56.32 57.21
CA LEU A 357 -20.84 57.62 56.61
C LEU A 357 -21.10 57.42 55.12
N GLY A 358 -22.38 57.35 54.76
CA GLY A 358 -22.84 57.90 53.49
C GLY A 358 -23.12 59.39 53.69
N SER A 359 -22.77 60.22 52.72
CA SER A 359 -23.29 61.58 52.61
C SER A 359 -23.07 62.11 51.19
N THR A 360 -24.19 62.37 50.53
CA THR A 360 -24.36 63.24 49.36
C THR A 360 -23.96 64.69 49.68
N THR A 361 -23.58 65.49 48.68
CA THR A 361 -24.13 66.84 48.36
C THR A 361 -23.18 67.67 47.48
N SER A 362 -23.76 68.10 46.36
CA SER A 362 -23.56 69.25 45.46
C SER A 362 -22.64 70.42 45.89
N ALA A 363 -21.78 70.86 44.96
CA ALA A 363 -21.32 72.25 44.75
C ALA A 363 -20.89 72.36 43.26
N SER A 364 -21.65 73.00 42.36
CA SER A 364 -21.70 74.44 42.04
C SER A 364 -20.34 75.10 41.79
N GLY A 365 -20.07 75.55 40.56
CA GLY A 365 -18.97 76.47 40.25
C GLY A 365 -18.59 76.64 38.77
N ALA A 366 -19.12 77.72 38.16
CA ALA A 366 -18.49 78.57 37.12
C ALA A 366 -18.41 78.12 35.63
N ALA A 367 -19.30 78.73 34.84
CA ALA A 367 -19.15 79.44 33.55
C ALA A 367 -18.39 78.83 32.33
N PRO A 368 -18.99 78.87 31.12
CA PRO A 368 -18.38 78.42 29.86
C PRO A 368 -17.62 79.54 29.15
N ALA A 369 -16.46 79.22 28.54
CA ALA A 369 -15.72 80.10 27.63
C ALA A 369 -16.00 79.71 26.16
N PRO A 370 -16.32 80.66 25.26
CA PRO A 370 -16.51 80.40 23.84
C PRO A 370 -15.26 80.78 23.04
N GLU A 371 -14.80 79.91 22.14
CA GLU A 371 -13.89 80.31 21.05
C GLU A 371 -14.51 79.96 19.70
N ILE A 372 -15.00 81.01 19.06
CA ILE A 372 -15.32 81.09 17.64
C ILE A 372 -14.05 81.59 16.94
N SER A 373 -13.61 80.90 15.88
CA SER A 373 -12.78 81.51 14.84
C SER A 373 -13.30 81.14 13.45
N PRO A 374 -13.56 82.14 12.58
CA PRO A 374 -14.16 81.99 11.26
C PRO A 374 -13.11 82.05 10.13
N ARG A 375 -13.39 81.39 8.99
CA ARG A 375 -13.08 81.83 7.60
C ARG A 375 -13.47 80.69 6.64
N ARG A 376 -14.48 80.89 5.77
CA ARG A 376 -14.38 81.32 4.35
C ARG A 376 -13.49 80.39 3.51
N ARG A 377 -13.81 80.00 2.28
CA ARG A 377 -14.95 80.14 1.33
C ARG A 377 -14.43 79.46 0.06
N GLY A 378 -15.27 78.79 -0.71
CA GLY A 378 -14.90 78.29 -2.05
C GLY A 378 -15.58 76.99 -2.36
#